data_AF-A0AAJ6ZL31-F1
#
_entry.id   AF-A0AAJ6ZL31-F1
#
_cell.length_a   1.000
_cell.length_b   1.000
_cell.length_c   1.000
_cell.angle_alpha   90.00
_cell.angle_beta   90.00
_cell.angle_gamma   90.00
#
_symmetry.space_group_name_H-M   'P 1'
#
loop_
_entity.id
_entity.type
_entity.pdbx_description
1 polymer ?
#
loop_
_entity_poly.entity_id
_entity_poly.type
_entity_poly.pdbx_seq_one_letter_code
_entity_poly.pdbx_strand_id
1 'polypeptide(L)'
;MNGLGEMMSAAVVWRWQTAGAGAGVGAETGAAGARLAALRHCLAALQLPHAGLHAAHAYLHLLACTPEEIITSIRERGPQFSELEYLNALKVIGARRGVSAADMRAHLARLAAALGHAGHVGVTV
;
A
#
# COMPACT_ATOMS: atom_id res chain seq x y z
N MET A 1 7.17 -18.43 -14.19
CA MET A 1 6.71 -17.35 -15.10
C MET A 1 5.39 -16.81 -14.57
N ASN A 2 5.40 -15.70 -13.82
CA ASN A 2 4.23 -15.14 -13.13
C ASN A 2 3.62 -13.95 -13.88
N GLY A 3 3.36 -14.09 -15.19
CA GLY A 3 2.85 -13.00 -16.02
C GLY A 3 1.48 -12.46 -15.60
N LEU A 4 0.63 -13.31 -14.99
CA LEU A 4 -0.67 -12.88 -14.48
C LEU A 4 -0.56 -11.95 -13.25
N GLY A 5 0.46 -12.13 -12.41
CA GLY A 5 0.67 -11.30 -11.22
C GLY A 5 1.13 -9.88 -11.59
N GLU A 6 2.01 -9.77 -12.58
CA GLU A 6 2.47 -8.48 -13.09
C GLU A 6 1.40 -7.75 -13.90
N MET A 7 0.61 -8.48 -14.71
CA MET A 7 -0.47 -7.89 -15.52
C MET A 7 -1.62 -7.35 -14.64
N MET A 8 -1.96 -8.06 -13.55
CA MET A 8 -2.95 -7.58 -12.57
C MET A 8 -2.42 -6.37 -11.77
N SER A 9 -1.12 -6.33 -11.48
CA SER A 9 -0.49 -5.18 -10.83
C SER A 9 -0.53 -3.94 -11.73
N ALA A 10 -0.25 -4.10 -13.04
CA ALA A 10 -0.34 -3.01 -14.01
C ALA A 10 -1.79 -2.53 -14.24
N ALA A 11 -2.75 -3.45 -14.32
CA ALA A 11 -4.16 -3.10 -14.54
C ALA A 11 -4.79 -2.38 -13.33
N VAL A 12 -4.44 -2.79 -12.10
CA VAL A 12 -4.87 -2.09 -10.88
C VAL A 12 -4.24 -0.70 -10.82
N VAL A 13 -2.94 -0.56 -11.12
CA VAL A 13 -2.26 0.75 -11.16
C VAL A 13 -2.85 1.67 -12.23
N TRP A 14 -3.16 1.16 -13.43
CA TRP A 14 -3.72 1.95 -14.53
C TRP A 14 -5.15 2.41 -14.27
N ARG A 15 -6.00 1.54 -13.72
CA ARG A 15 -7.38 1.91 -13.36
C ARG A 15 -7.45 2.83 -12.13
N TRP A 16 -6.42 2.79 -11.29
CA TRP A 16 -6.26 3.65 -10.11
C TRP A 16 -5.62 5.02 -10.43
N GLN A 17 -4.92 5.15 -11.57
CA GLN A 17 -4.46 6.43 -12.12
C GLN A 17 -5.57 7.21 -12.85
N THR A 18 -6.49 6.51 -13.51
CA THR A 18 -7.57 7.12 -14.32
C THR A 18 -8.77 7.59 -13.50
N ALA A 19 -8.92 7.15 -12.25
CA ALA A 19 -10.00 7.57 -11.34
C ALA A 19 -9.74 8.92 -10.62
N GLY A 20 -8.53 9.50 -10.74
CA GLY A 20 -8.10 10.69 -10.01
C GLY A 20 -8.75 12.03 -10.40
N ALA A 21 -9.91 12.02 -11.06
CA ALA A 21 -10.62 13.23 -11.46
C ALA A 21 -12.02 13.29 -10.80
N GLY A 22 -12.07 13.45 -9.47
CA GLY A 22 -13.22 14.15 -8.85
C GLY A 22 -13.91 13.55 -7.61
N ALA A 23 -13.54 12.38 -7.07
CA ALA A 23 -14.18 11.85 -5.86
C ALA A 23 -13.21 11.68 -4.68
N GLY A 24 -13.70 11.96 -3.47
CA GLY A 24 -12.90 12.00 -2.25
C GLY A 24 -12.14 10.70 -1.97
N VAL A 25 -10.82 10.83 -1.81
CA VAL A 25 -9.81 9.74 -1.72
C VAL A 25 -10.15 8.65 -0.68
N GLY A 26 -10.81 9.00 0.42
CA GLY A 26 -11.22 8.03 1.45
C GLY A 26 -12.37 7.11 1.03
N ALA A 27 -13.34 7.62 0.27
CA ALA A 27 -14.51 6.84 -0.16
C ALA A 27 -14.14 5.82 -1.25
N GLU A 28 -13.26 6.19 -2.18
CA GLU A 28 -12.82 5.30 -3.26
C GLU A 28 -11.98 4.12 -2.76
N THR A 29 -11.14 4.36 -1.76
CA THR A 29 -10.30 3.32 -1.16
C THR A 29 -11.12 2.34 -0.34
N GLY A 30 -12.13 2.82 0.40
CA GLY A 30 -13.12 1.97 1.07
C GLY A 30 -13.94 1.11 0.09
N ALA A 31 -14.40 1.70 -1.01
CA ALA A 31 -15.15 0.99 -2.05
C ALA A 31 -14.27 -0.06 -2.78
N ALA A 32 -12.98 0.20 -2.96
CA ALA A 32 -12.03 -0.78 -3.51
C ALA A 32 -11.78 -1.94 -2.54
N GLY A 33 -11.62 -1.67 -1.24
CA GLY A 33 -11.50 -2.70 -0.21
C GLY A 33 -12.72 -3.62 -0.15
N ALA A 34 -13.93 -3.06 -0.16
CA ALA A 34 -15.17 -3.84 -0.16
C ALA A 34 -15.29 -4.77 -1.38
N ARG A 35 -14.89 -4.29 -2.57
CA ARG A 35 -14.87 -5.10 -3.81
C ARG A 35 -13.85 -6.23 -3.74
N LEU A 36 -12.66 -6.00 -3.19
CA LEU A 36 -11.66 -7.06 -3.00
C LEU A 36 -12.15 -8.12 -1.99
N ALA A 37 -12.79 -7.70 -0.91
CA ALA A 37 -13.35 -8.62 0.08
C ALA A 37 -14.44 -9.52 -0.52
N ALA A 38 -15.35 -8.93 -1.31
CA ALA A 38 -16.37 -9.67 -2.04
C ALA A 38 -15.77 -10.66 -3.05
N LEU A 39 -14.78 -10.22 -3.85
CA LEU A 39 -14.09 -11.07 -4.82
C LEU A 39 -13.38 -12.24 -4.13
N ARG A 40 -12.70 -11.99 -3.01
CA ARG A 40 -12.05 -13.04 -2.22
C ARG A 40 -13.06 -14.08 -1.75
N HIS A 41 -14.23 -13.65 -1.27
CA HIS A 41 -15.29 -14.55 -0.83
C HIS A 41 -15.80 -15.43 -1.99
N CYS A 42 -16.04 -14.84 -3.16
CA CYS A 42 -16.46 -15.59 -4.36
C CYS A 42 -15.40 -16.61 -4.82
N LEU A 43 -14.13 -16.22 -4.87
CA LEU A 43 -13.06 -17.14 -5.26
C LEU A 43 -12.86 -18.27 -4.25
N ALA A 44 -12.97 -17.98 -2.95
CA ALA A 44 -12.93 -18.99 -1.91
C ALA A 44 -14.10 -19.99 -2.03
N ALA A 45 -15.31 -19.51 -2.33
CA ALA A 45 -16.47 -20.38 -2.56
C ALA A 45 -16.28 -21.32 -3.78
N LEU A 46 -15.54 -20.87 -4.80
CA LEU A 46 -15.20 -21.64 -5.99
C LEU A 46 -13.90 -22.46 -5.86
N GLN A 47 -13.25 -22.45 -4.68
CA GLN A 47 -11.95 -23.09 -4.44
C GLN A 47 -10.84 -22.63 -5.41
N LEU A 48 -10.93 -21.39 -5.88
CA LEU A 48 -9.95 -20.79 -6.79
C LEU A 48 -8.83 -20.09 -5.99
N PRO A 49 -7.60 -20.01 -6.55
CA PRO A 49 -6.50 -19.29 -5.92
C PRO A 49 -6.83 -17.81 -5.70
N HIS A 50 -6.62 -17.31 -4.48
CA HIS A 50 -6.97 -15.95 -4.09
C HIS A 50 -5.95 -15.29 -3.14
N ALA A 51 -4.77 -15.91 -2.97
CA ALA A 51 -3.73 -15.44 -2.05
C ALA A 51 -3.28 -13.99 -2.34
N GLY A 52 -3.19 -13.61 -3.63
CA GLY A 52 -2.81 -12.26 -4.04
C GLY A 52 -3.81 -11.17 -3.63
N LEU A 53 -5.07 -11.52 -3.32
CA LEU A 53 -6.06 -10.54 -2.90
C LEU A 53 -5.81 -10.01 -1.49
N HIS A 54 -5.16 -10.81 -0.63
CA HIS A 54 -4.77 -10.34 0.70
C HIS A 54 -3.65 -9.30 0.61
N ALA A 55 -2.63 -9.57 -0.20
CA ALA A 55 -1.56 -8.61 -0.48
C ALA A 55 -2.12 -7.32 -1.10
N ALA A 56 -2.99 -7.43 -2.11
CA ALA A 56 -3.63 -6.27 -2.74
C ALA A 56 -4.43 -5.43 -1.73
N HIS A 57 -5.15 -6.07 -0.82
CA HIS A 57 -5.88 -5.38 0.24
C HIS A 57 -4.93 -4.63 1.19
N ALA A 58 -3.85 -5.28 1.62
CA ALA A 58 -2.84 -4.67 2.48
C ALA A 58 -2.17 -3.45 1.81
N TYR A 59 -1.89 -3.52 0.51
CA TYR A 59 -1.35 -2.38 -0.25
C TYR A 59 -2.35 -1.23 -0.41
N LEU A 60 -3.63 -1.52 -0.64
CA LEU A 60 -4.64 -0.46 -0.69
C LEU A 60 -4.76 0.24 0.66
N HIS A 61 -4.69 -0.50 1.76
CA HIS A 61 -4.61 0.10 3.09
C HIS A 61 -3.36 0.97 3.25
N LEU A 62 -2.19 0.48 2.85
CA LEU A 62 -0.95 1.25 2.90
C LEU A 62 -1.05 2.58 2.13
N LEU A 63 -1.67 2.57 0.95
CA LEU A 63 -1.86 3.77 0.12
C LEU A 63 -2.95 4.72 0.64
N ALA A 64 -3.84 4.24 1.52
CA ALA A 64 -4.82 5.06 2.21
C ALA A 64 -4.19 5.89 3.34
N CYS A 65 -3.16 5.33 3.98
CA CYS A 65 -2.50 5.94 5.13
C CYS A 65 -1.79 7.26 4.77
N THR A 66 -1.59 8.10 5.77
CA THR A 66 -0.69 9.25 5.73
C THR A 66 0.76 8.79 5.91
N PRO A 67 1.76 9.56 5.44
CA PRO A 67 3.16 9.24 5.71
C PRO A 67 3.46 9.10 7.21
N GLU A 68 2.85 9.93 8.06
CA GLU A 68 2.94 9.86 9.52
C GLU A 68 2.40 8.53 10.06
N GLU A 69 1.21 8.11 9.63
CA GLU A 69 0.59 6.85 10.06
C GLU A 69 1.45 5.64 9.69
N ILE A 70 2.08 5.68 8.51
CA ILE A 70 3.00 4.64 8.05
C ILE A 70 4.23 4.58 8.98
N ILE A 71 4.86 5.71 9.24
CA ILE A 71 6.06 5.81 10.08
C ILE A 71 5.75 5.34 11.51
N THR A 72 4.64 5.77 12.09
CA THR A 72 4.19 5.35 13.43
C THR A 72 3.92 3.85 13.46
N SER A 73 3.21 3.30 12.47
CA SER A 73 2.95 1.87 12.37
C SER A 73 4.23 1.04 12.33
N ILE A 74 5.28 1.48 11.61
CA ILE A 74 6.56 0.77 11.54
C ILE A 74 7.24 0.75 12.92
N ARG A 75 7.18 1.85 13.67
CA ARG A 75 7.77 1.94 15.01
C ARG A 75 7.05 1.07 16.03
N GLU A 76 5.73 0.99 15.95
CA GLU A 76 4.90 0.25 16.91
C GLU A 76 4.83 -1.25 16.61
N ARG A 77 4.70 -1.61 15.32
CA ARG A 77 4.40 -2.99 14.89
C ARG A 77 5.51 -3.63 14.06
N GLY A 78 6.58 -2.89 13.76
CA GLY A 78 7.60 -3.33 12.81
C GLY A 78 7.18 -3.20 11.34
N PRO A 79 8.11 -3.46 10.42
CA PRO A 79 7.86 -3.40 8.98
C PRO A 79 7.01 -4.60 8.53
N GLN A 80 5.93 -4.32 7.79
CA GLN A 80 5.06 -5.35 7.18
C GLN A 80 5.27 -5.47 5.66
N PHE A 81 5.99 -4.50 5.11
CA PHE A 81 6.36 -4.41 3.70
C PHE A 81 7.87 -4.19 3.61
N SER A 82 8.44 -4.48 2.45
CA SER A 82 9.82 -4.13 2.13
C SER A 82 10.02 -2.62 2.10
N GLU A 83 11.28 -2.20 2.28
CA GLU A 83 11.67 -0.80 2.21
C GLU A 83 11.25 -0.15 0.88
N LEU A 84 11.46 -0.85 -0.24
CA LEU A 84 11.10 -0.35 -1.57
C LEU A 84 9.60 -0.10 -1.72
N GLU A 85 8.76 -0.97 -1.14
CA GLU A 85 7.31 -0.82 -1.16
C GLU A 85 6.87 0.42 -0.35
N TYR A 86 7.47 0.66 0.81
CA TYR A 86 7.23 1.88 1.58
C TYR A 86 7.68 3.15 0.84
N LEU A 87 8.86 3.12 0.22
CA LEU A 87 9.36 4.26 -0.57
C LEU A 87 8.42 4.58 -1.74
N ASN A 88 7.93 3.55 -2.43
CA ASN A 88 7.00 3.73 -3.53
C ASN A 88 5.63 4.22 -3.05
N ALA A 89 5.13 3.69 -1.93
CA ALA A 89 3.88 4.15 -1.33
C ALA A 89 3.94 5.63 -0.95
N LEU A 90 5.01 6.09 -0.28
CA LEU A 90 5.17 7.50 0.10
C LEU A 90 5.21 8.42 -1.12
N LYS A 91 5.90 8.02 -2.19
CA LYS A 91 5.91 8.79 -3.46
C LYS A 91 4.51 8.91 -4.06
N VAL A 92 3.75 7.81 -4.10
CA VAL A 92 2.37 7.81 -4.61
C VAL A 92 1.47 8.68 -3.75
N ILE A 93 1.56 8.58 -2.41
CA ILE A 93 0.77 9.37 -1.47
C ILE A 93 1.10 10.86 -1.63
N GLY A 94 2.37 11.21 -1.71
CA GLY A 94 2.79 12.61 -1.87
C GLY A 94 2.32 13.22 -3.18
N ALA A 95 2.45 12.49 -4.29
CA ALA A 95 1.94 12.93 -5.59
C ALA A 95 0.43 13.18 -5.56
N ARG A 96 -0.33 12.31 -4.88
CA ARG A 96 -1.79 12.44 -4.75
C ARG A 96 -2.23 13.62 -3.87
N ARG A 97 -1.47 13.90 -2.82
CA ARG A 97 -1.83 14.90 -1.80
C ARG A 97 -1.18 16.26 -2.04
N GLY A 98 -0.40 16.42 -3.11
CA GLY A 98 0.31 17.67 -3.42
C GLY A 98 1.36 18.03 -2.38
N VAL A 99 2.00 17.02 -1.76
CA VAL A 99 3.03 17.23 -0.73
C VAL A 99 4.26 17.89 -1.39
N SER A 100 4.80 18.93 -0.75
CA SER A 100 5.98 19.63 -1.27
C SER A 100 7.19 18.69 -1.34
N ALA A 101 8.13 18.98 -2.25
CA ALA A 101 9.36 18.20 -2.34
C ALA A 101 10.19 18.25 -1.05
N ALA A 102 10.12 19.35 -0.29
CA ALA A 102 10.82 19.49 0.99
C ALA A 102 10.20 18.58 2.06
N ASP A 103 8.87 18.60 2.18
CA ASP A 103 8.16 17.76 3.14
C ASP A 103 8.32 16.28 2.80
N MET A 104 8.25 15.93 1.51
CA MET A 104 8.48 14.55 1.06
C MET A 104 9.87 14.06 1.45
N ARG A 105 10.93 14.87 1.27
CA ARG A 105 12.27 14.52 1.74
C ARG A 105 12.32 14.30 3.25
N ALA A 106 11.61 15.11 4.03
CA ALA A 106 11.51 14.93 5.47
C ALA A 106 10.78 13.64 5.87
N HIS A 107 9.69 13.27 5.18
CA HIS A 107 9.01 11.99 5.41
C HIS A 107 9.92 10.79 5.07
N LEU A 108 10.65 10.85 3.95
CA LEU A 108 11.57 9.79 3.54
C LEU A 108 12.73 9.60 4.53
N ALA A 109 13.30 10.70 5.04
CA ALA A 109 14.32 10.64 6.09
C ALA A 109 13.80 9.99 7.38
N ARG A 110 12.58 10.34 7.79
CA ARG A 110 11.93 9.73 8.97
C ARG A 110 11.59 8.25 8.76
N LEU A 111 11.19 7.87 7.54
CA LEU A 111 10.97 6.47 7.17
C LEU A 111 12.26 5.65 7.28
N ALA A 112 13.35 6.12 6.68
CA ALA A 112 14.65 5.45 6.74
C ALA A 112 15.12 5.28 8.20
N ALA A 113 14.94 6.31 9.03
CA ALA A 113 15.21 6.19 10.46
C ALA A 113 14.32 5.13 11.13
N ALA A 114 13.01 5.11 10.86
CA ALA A 114 12.09 4.14 11.46
C ALA A 114 12.43 2.69 11.06
N LEU A 115 12.76 2.45 9.80
CA LEU A 115 13.17 1.13 9.29
C LEU A 115 14.53 0.69 9.89
N GLY A 116 15.49 1.62 10.03
CA GLY A 116 16.77 1.35 10.66
C GLY A 116 16.65 0.97 12.15
N HIS A 117 15.71 1.58 12.88
CA HIS A 117 15.42 1.20 14.27
C HIS A 117 14.67 -0.14 14.34
N ALA A 118 13.73 -0.38 13.42
CA ALA A 118 12.94 -1.61 13.40
C ALA A 118 13.74 -2.84 12.95
N GLY A 119 14.81 -2.66 12.16
CA GLY A 119 15.76 -3.71 11.79
C GLY A 119 16.48 -4.37 12.98
N HIS A 120 16.47 -3.74 14.16
CA HIS A 120 17.01 -4.32 15.40
C HIS A 120 15.97 -5.07 16.26
N VAL A 121 14.67 -4.96 15.96
CA VAL A 121 13.60 -5.55 16.78
C VAL A 121 12.86 -6.69 16.04
N GLY A 122 13.05 -6.84 14.73
CA GLY A 122 12.16 -7.65 13.88
C GLY A 122 12.76 -8.87 13.16
N VAL A 123 13.98 -9.33 13.49
CA VAL A 123 14.45 -10.65 13.02
C VAL A 123 14.24 -11.67 14.13
N THR A 124 13.03 -12.21 14.21
CA THR A 124 12.83 -13.54 14.80
C THR A 124 12.43 -14.48 13.67
N VAL A 125 13.25 -15.53 13.56
CA VAL A 125 13.24 -16.65 12.62
C VAL A 125 11.91 -17.37 12.63
#